data_AF-A0A9W6BXU7-F1
#
_entry.id   AF-A0A9W6BXU7-F1
#
_cell.length_a   1.000
_cell.length_b   1.000
_cell.length_c   1.000
_cell.angle_alpha   90.00
_cell.angle_beta   90.00
_cell.angle_gamma   90.00
#
_symmetry.space_group_name_H-M   'P 1'
#
loop_
_entity.id
_entity.type
_entity.pdbx_description
1 polymer ?
#
loop_
_entity_poly.entity_id
_entity_poly.type
_entity_poly.pdbx_seq_one_letter_code
_entity_poly.pdbx_strand_id
1 'polypeptide(L)'
;MLHQQHPQQQQQQQRQQQRRQSQPLRRLRWRRLQLAPHYWAMASLLMLSLLAVNNDGVVAAWKSLPPRSPPPPPSPPPPSPPPPSAPPPAPITLQGRLVYETTVPVGTWLLAVAHQGGAFYRLPEQPLEAATGQPIPAAAWISLICLPAGSAVALPECTAISDAQVSSAPAAAAAPTPSSSSLSTNQQQQALRVLVMSVSLSASAECNSSQQPEGIPVSTITDLLIGVDGFAEYLSNCSYGKMVIDASALKVVQVLVPCTQAILRCDQDAIASGARGALPQDVRVSLYTHLMYIVPPRVAEVCGWTGLANVPGAQTWFTDDLMGFYRKATVLQELLHNFGLYHGWKGGVEYKDESSPMGNGEGCPSAPELWRMGWATPLVQLNSTSFPAKVLLPYTLPGTFRGPDGVMIRIQPDWLGGTYRKNLYVALRVRAGADRRLNVMFNRRLTVHELDKDIDNDPTTPGDPRVSIIATLNSGAFASWPNYKLSIFAGALIDSNTSMAVRLCRFEFSASECAADGIPPPPTASLLSRSPPSPPRPPPPRKPPSAPRAPPPPRLPRLPPRPRSPPSPPWTMRK
;
A
#
# COMPACT_ATOMS: atom_id res chain seq x y z
N MET A 1 28.24 -15.97 41.52
CA MET A 1 27.04 -15.41 42.17
C MET A 1 26.33 -14.49 41.19
N LEU A 2 25.36 -15.03 40.45
CA LEU A 2 24.53 -14.24 39.53
C LEU A 2 23.40 -13.57 40.33
N HIS A 3 23.33 -12.24 40.26
CA HIS A 3 22.24 -11.45 40.85
C HIS A 3 20.93 -11.75 40.11
N GLN A 4 20.05 -12.52 40.74
CA GLN A 4 18.63 -12.59 40.35
C GLN A 4 18.01 -11.22 40.61
N GLN A 5 17.66 -10.49 39.55
CA GLN A 5 16.80 -9.32 39.67
C GLN A 5 15.37 -9.75 40.01
N HIS A 6 14.81 -9.10 41.03
CA HIS A 6 13.52 -9.41 41.62
C HIS A 6 12.38 -9.22 40.59
N PRO A 7 11.47 -10.19 40.40
CA PRO A 7 10.36 -10.13 39.43
C PRO A 7 9.45 -8.89 39.56
N GLN A 8 9.40 -8.28 40.75
CA GLN A 8 8.63 -7.08 41.01
C GLN A 8 9.19 -5.84 40.30
N GLN A 9 10.51 -5.76 40.09
CA GLN A 9 11.14 -4.61 39.46
C GLN A 9 10.86 -4.58 37.95
N GLN A 10 10.83 -5.76 37.33
CA GLN A 10 10.47 -5.94 35.91
C GLN A 10 8.98 -5.61 35.67
N GLN A 11 8.12 -6.00 36.61
CA GLN A 11 6.69 -5.68 36.55
C GLN A 11 6.41 -4.17 36.77
N GLN A 12 7.21 -3.49 37.61
CA GLN A 12 7.12 -2.04 37.77
C GLN A 12 7.58 -1.28 36.52
N GLN A 13 8.67 -1.72 35.88
CA GLN A 13 9.15 -1.12 34.62
C GLN A 13 8.11 -1.27 33.50
N GLN A 14 7.47 -2.44 33.36
CA GLN A 14 6.39 -2.63 32.38
C GLN A 14 5.18 -1.72 32.65
N ARG A 15 4.77 -1.53 33.91
CA ARG A 15 3.67 -0.61 34.26
C ARG A 15 4.02 0.86 33.98
N GLN A 16 5.27 1.27 34.19
CA GLN A 16 5.72 2.63 33.86
C GLN A 16 5.77 2.86 32.34
N GLN A 17 6.18 1.87 31.56
CA GLN A 17 6.18 1.94 30.09
C GLN A 17 4.75 2.04 29.53
N GLN A 18 3.81 1.24 30.07
CA GLN A 18 2.40 1.33 29.69
C GLN A 18 1.76 2.67 30.05
N ARG A 19 2.13 3.27 31.20
CA ARG A 19 1.65 4.62 31.60
C ARG A 19 2.19 5.74 30.71
N ARG A 20 3.40 5.60 30.15
CA ARG A 20 3.94 6.57 29.19
C ARG A 20 3.25 6.48 27.83
N GLN A 21 2.79 5.30 27.44
CA GLN A 21 2.06 5.09 26.17
C GLN A 21 0.57 5.46 26.26
N SER A 22 -0.01 5.53 27.46
CA SER A 22 -1.45 5.78 27.65
C SER A 22 -1.82 7.23 27.96
N GLN A 23 -0.91 8.20 27.86
CA GLN A 23 -1.29 9.62 28.02
C GLN A 23 -1.91 10.16 26.71
N PRO A 24 -3.15 10.68 26.74
CA PRO A 24 -3.75 11.28 25.57
C PRO A 24 -3.08 12.63 25.28
N LEU A 25 -2.54 12.78 24.06
CA LEU A 25 -2.11 14.06 23.49
C LEU A 25 -3.30 15.03 23.42
N ARG A 26 -3.57 15.74 24.51
CA ARG A 26 -4.47 16.89 24.55
C ARG A 26 -3.65 18.17 24.36
N ARG A 27 -3.67 18.68 23.12
CA ARG A 27 -3.73 20.09 22.69
C ARG A 27 -2.87 20.36 21.44
N LEU A 28 -3.45 20.04 20.28
CA LEU A 28 -3.24 20.84 19.07
C LEU A 28 -4.63 21.29 18.61
N ARG A 29 -4.84 22.61 18.61
CA ARG A 29 -6.06 23.25 18.14
C ARG A 29 -6.22 22.98 16.65
N TRP A 30 -7.20 22.16 16.28
CA TRP A 30 -7.69 22.08 14.91
C TRP A 30 -8.52 23.34 14.61
N ARG A 31 -8.00 24.22 13.75
CA ARG A 31 -8.85 25.12 12.98
C ARG A 31 -9.57 24.26 11.94
N ARG A 32 -10.91 24.27 11.99
CA ARG A 32 -11.77 23.73 10.92
C ARG A 32 -11.51 24.54 9.65
N LEU A 33 -10.99 23.89 8.62
CA LEU A 33 -11.24 24.27 7.23
C LEU A 33 -12.40 23.40 6.76
N GLN A 34 -13.57 24.01 6.62
CA GLN A 34 -14.63 23.48 5.77
C GLN A 34 -14.19 23.72 4.33
N LEU A 35 -13.89 22.66 3.58
CA LEU A 35 -13.77 22.71 2.13
C LEU A 35 -14.96 21.95 1.56
N ALA A 36 -15.87 22.72 0.98
CA ALA A 36 -16.84 22.23 0.00
C ALA A 36 -16.16 22.15 -1.39
N PRO A 37 -16.68 21.34 -2.32
CA PRO A 37 -15.99 20.95 -3.54
C PRO A 37 -16.37 21.88 -4.70
N HIS A 38 -15.43 22.64 -5.26
CA HIS A 38 -15.52 23.22 -6.61
C HIS A 38 -14.18 23.84 -7.00
N TYR A 39 -13.30 23.12 -7.70
CA TYR A 39 -12.26 23.73 -8.56
C TYR A 39 -11.80 22.70 -9.62
N TRP A 40 -12.49 22.68 -10.75
CA TRP A 40 -11.98 22.23 -12.05
C TRP A 40 -12.56 23.17 -13.12
N ALA A 41 -11.90 24.32 -13.29
CA ALA A 41 -11.91 25.16 -14.49
C ALA A 41 -11.02 26.38 -14.20
N MET A 42 -10.26 26.83 -15.20
CA MET A 42 -9.40 28.03 -15.21
C MET A 42 -7.94 27.82 -14.78
N ALA A 43 -7.19 27.08 -15.60
CA ALA A 43 -5.74 27.24 -15.72
C ALA A 43 -5.37 27.37 -17.22
N SER A 44 -5.82 28.46 -17.82
CA SER A 44 -5.33 29.02 -19.08
C SER A 44 -5.66 30.51 -19.05
N LEU A 45 -4.66 31.36 -19.35
CA LEU A 45 -4.59 32.82 -19.12
C LEU A 45 -4.15 33.26 -17.72
N LEU A 46 -2.84 33.28 -17.47
CA LEU A 46 -2.12 34.46 -16.94
C LEU A 46 -0.61 34.16 -16.90
N MET A 47 0.07 34.37 -18.03
CA MET A 47 1.54 34.44 -18.11
C MET A 47 1.92 35.54 -19.11
N LEU A 48 1.52 36.76 -18.80
CA LEU A 48 2.07 37.98 -19.40
C LEU A 48 1.85 39.11 -18.40
N SER A 49 2.89 39.93 -18.21
CA SER A 49 3.00 41.13 -17.36
C SER A 49 3.61 40.90 -15.97
N LEU A 50 4.94 41.04 -15.86
CA LEU A 50 5.64 41.80 -14.80
C LEU A 50 7.16 41.66 -14.93
N LEU A 51 7.78 42.50 -15.76
CA LEU A 51 9.18 42.93 -15.59
C LEU A 51 9.28 44.40 -15.98
N ALA A 52 9.07 45.28 -15.01
CA ALA A 52 9.50 46.68 -15.07
C ALA A 52 9.69 47.16 -13.63
N VAL A 53 10.94 47.14 -13.15
CA VAL A 53 11.36 47.92 -11.99
C VAL A 53 12.61 48.69 -12.39
N ASN A 54 12.45 50.01 -12.31
CA ASN A 54 13.43 51.05 -12.54
C ASN A 54 14.72 50.87 -11.72
N ASN A 55 15.85 51.26 -12.32
CA ASN A 55 17.04 51.64 -11.58
C ASN A 55 17.58 52.95 -12.19
N ASP A 56 17.29 54.06 -11.52
CA ASP A 56 17.87 55.36 -11.79
C ASP A 56 19.14 55.57 -10.94
N GLY A 57 20.19 56.04 -11.61
CA GLY A 57 21.08 57.07 -11.05
C GLY A 57 22.41 56.63 -10.46
N VAL A 58 23.48 56.70 -11.26
CA VAL A 58 24.72 57.45 -10.93
C VAL A 58 25.34 57.95 -12.25
N VAL A 59 25.38 59.27 -12.42
CA VAL A 59 26.10 59.96 -13.50
C VAL A 59 27.46 60.42 -12.97
N ALA A 60 28.54 60.01 -13.62
CA ALA A 60 29.85 60.65 -13.47
C ALA A 60 30.51 60.79 -14.85
N ALA A 61 31.02 62.00 -15.09
CA ALA A 61 31.41 62.56 -16.37
C ALA A 61 32.70 61.98 -16.96
N TRP A 62 32.67 61.60 -18.24
CA TRP A 62 33.86 61.49 -19.09
C TRP A 62 33.63 62.17 -20.44
N LYS A 63 34.64 62.93 -20.86
CA LYS A 63 34.65 63.87 -21.99
C LYS A 63 34.62 63.16 -23.34
N SER A 64 34.02 63.88 -24.28
CA SER A 64 33.89 63.72 -25.72
C SER A 64 35.11 63.19 -26.50
N LEU A 65 34.86 62.16 -27.32
CA LEU A 65 35.45 61.96 -28.66
C LEU A 65 34.32 61.54 -29.62
N PRO A 66 34.29 61.99 -30.88
CA PRO A 66 33.25 61.60 -31.83
C PRO A 66 33.43 60.13 -32.27
N PRO A 67 32.44 59.24 -32.06
CA PRO A 67 32.51 57.89 -32.60
C PRO A 67 32.26 57.90 -34.11
N ARG A 68 33.19 57.31 -34.87
CA ARG A 68 32.94 56.91 -36.26
C ARG A 68 31.78 55.90 -36.27
N SER A 69 30.80 56.12 -37.13
CA SER A 69 29.70 55.20 -37.38
C SER A 69 30.25 53.80 -37.69
N PRO A 70 29.92 52.75 -36.92
CA PRO A 70 30.23 51.39 -37.31
C PRO A 70 29.41 51.02 -38.56
N PRO A 71 29.97 50.21 -39.47
CA PRO A 71 29.21 49.68 -40.60
C PRO A 71 28.00 48.88 -40.09
N PRO A 72 26.89 48.85 -40.85
CA PRO A 72 25.70 48.09 -40.49
C PRO A 72 26.09 46.61 -40.25
N PRO A 73 25.58 45.98 -39.17
CA PRO A 73 25.81 44.56 -38.96
C PRO A 73 25.31 43.77 -40.18
N PRO A 74 26.06 42.75 -40.62
CA PRO A 74 25.60 41.88 -41.69
C PRO A 74 24.25 41.27 -41.32
N SER A 75 23.33 41.27 -42.28
CA SER A 75 22.01 40.65 -42.16
C SER A 75 22.16 39.25 -41.57
N PRO A 76 21.37 38.87 -40.54
CA PRO A 76 21.42 37.51 -40.01
C PRO A 76 21.18 36.53 -41.17
N PRO A 77 21.97 35.45 -41.27
CA PRO A 77 21.74 34.44 -42.29
C PRO A 77 20.28 33.96 -42.20
N PRO A 78 19.62 33.71 -43.35
CA PRO A 78 18.27 33.19 -43.34
C PRO A 78 18.22 31.94 -42.45
N PRO A 79 17.17 31.80 -41.60
CA PRO A 79 17.05 30.65 -40.73
C PRO A 79 17.15 29.39 -41.59
N SER A 80 18.06 28.48 -41.21
CA SER A 80 18.18 27.20 -41.87
C SER A 80 16.80 26.53 -41.90
N PRO A 81 16.39 25.92 -43.03
CA PRO A 81 15.13 25.20 -43.08
C PRO A 81 15.09 24.19 -41.92
N PRO A 82 13.97 24.08 -41.18
CA PRO A 82 13.88 23.14 -40.09
C PRO A 82 14.26 21.75 -40.61
N PRO A 83 15.11 20.99 -39.89
CA PRO A 83 15.47 19.65 -40.31
C PRO A 83 14.18 18.86 -40.57
N PRO A 84 14.14 18.03 -41.63
CA PRO A 84 12.96 17.22 -41.91
C PRO A 84 12.58 16.43 -40.66
N SER A 85 11.33 16.52 -40.25
CA SER A 85 10.80 15.79 -39.10
C SER A 85 11.16 14.32 -39.25
N ALA A 86 11.80 13.74 -38.24
CA ALA A 86 12.11 12.31 -38.25
C ALA A 86 10.79 11.53 -38.51
N PRO A 87 10.83 10.48 -39.35
CA PRO A 87 9.64 9.68 -39.60
C PRO A 87 9.10 9.13 -38.27
N PRO A 88 7.78 9.07 -38.09
CA PRO A 88 7.19 8.52 -36.87
C PRO A 88 7.68 7.08 -36.66
N PRO A 89 7.86 6.65 -35.41
CA PRO A 89 8.29 5.28 -35.11
C PRO A 89 7.32 4.26 -35.71
N ALA A 90 7.85 3.20 -36.32
CA ALA A 90 7.01 2.11 -36.82
C ALA A 90 6.35 1.36 -35.64
N PRO A 91 5.08 0.94 -35.74
CA PRO A 91 4.47 0.05 -34.77
C PRO A 91 5.27 -1.26 -34.64
N ILE A 92 5.36 -1.79 -33.42
CA ILE A 92 6.04 -3.06 -33.12
C ILE A 92 5.06 -4.02 -32.45
N THR A 93 5.19 -5.31 -32.75
CA THR A 93 4.43 -6.35 -32.04
C THR A 93 5.21 -6.78 -30.79
N LEU A 94 4.55 -6.72 -29.64
CA LEU A 94 5.09 -7.17 -28.37
C LEU A 94 4.32 -8.38 -27.88
N GLN A 95 5.03 -9.36 -27.32
CA GLN A 95 4.43 -10.51 -26.67
C GLN A 95 5.07 -10.72 -25.29
N GLY A 96 4.24 -10.87 -24.28
CA GLY A 96 4.72 -10.93 -22.91
C GLY A 96 3.63 -11.16 -21.88
N ARG A 97 4.01 -11.05 -20.62
CA ARG A 97 3.09 -11.13 -19.49
C ARG A 97 2.69 -9.73 -19.05
N LEU A 98 1.39 -9.48 -18.98
CA LEU A 98 0.83 -8.25 -18.46
C LEU A 98 1.06 -8.18 -16.95
N VAL A 99 1.62 -7.07 -16.48
CA VAL A 99 1.92 -6.81 -15.07
C VAL A 99 1.22 -5.51 -14.69
N TYR A 100 0.63 -5.50 -13.50
CA TYR A 100 0.09 -4.28 -12.91
C TYR A 100 0.96 -3.88 -11.72
N GLU A 101 1.38 -2.62 -11.69
CA GLU A 101 2.11 -2.03 -10.58
C GLU A 101 1.21 -1.10 -9.81
N THR A 102 1.23 -1.21 -8.48
CA THR A 102 0.31 -0.50 -7.56
C THR A 102 0.65 0.98 -7.34
N THR A 103 1.18 1.68 -8.34
CA THR A 103 1.58 3.09 -8.22
C THR A 103 0.40 3.99 -7.85
N VAL A 104 0.60 4.94 -6.93
CA VAL A 104 -0.41 5.96 -6.55
C VAL A 104 -0.19 7.23 -7.39
N PRO A 105 -1.22 7.90 -7.92
CA PRO A 105 -2.67 7.69 -7.72
C PRO A 105 -3.33 6.70 -8.69
N VAL A 106 -2.65 6.29 -9.76
CA VAL A 106 -3.16 5.33 -10.75
C VAL A 106 -2.06 4.30 -10.97
N GLY A 107 -2.40 3.02 -10.83
CA GLY A 107 -1.45 1.96 -11.08
C GLY A 107 -0.97 1.96 -12.53
N THR A 108 0.22 1.43 -12.76
CA THR A 108 0.86 1.42 -14.08
C THR A 108 0.73 0.02 -14.69
N TRP A 109 0.38 -0.05 -15.96
CA TRP A 109 0.36 -1.30 -16.71
C TRP A 109 1.68 -1.48 -17.46
N LEU A 110 2.30 -2.63 -17.28
CA LEU A 110 3.53 -3.01 -17.95
C LEU A 110 3.35 -4.31 -18.73
N LEU A 111 4.10 -4.46 -19.82
CA LEU A 111 4.25 -5.74 -20.51
C LEU A 111 5.68 -6.27 -20.33
N ALA A 112 5.83 -7.38 -19.61
CA ALA A 112 7.09 -8.09 -19.47
C ALA A 112 7.34 -8.98 -20.68
N VAL A 113 8.19 -8.53 -21.61
CA VAL A 113 8.40 -9.16 -22.92
C VAL A 113 9.33 -10.37 -22.81
N ALA A 114 8.86 -11.53 -23.28
CA ALA A 114 9.55 -12.82 -23.07
C ALA A 114 10.90 -12.95 -23.79
N HIS A 115 11.02 -12.38 -24.99
CA HIS A 115 12.16 -12.61 -25.89
C HIS A 115 13.31 -11.61 -25.75
N GLN A 116 13.17 -10.57 -24.92
CA GLN A 116 14.14 -9.48 -24.81
C GLN A 116 14.81 -9.41 -23.43
N GLY A 117 15.15 -10.57 -22.86
CA GLY A 117 15.84 -10.63 -21.57
C GLY A 117 15.03 -10.06 -20.39
N GLY A 118 13.69 -10.06 -20.51
CA GLY A 118 12.80 -9.50 -19.48
C GLY A 118 12.67 -7.98 -19.53
N ALA A 119 12.77 -7.37 -20.72
CA ALA A 119 12.43 -5.97 -20.92
C ALA A 119 10.95 -5.72 -20.55
N PHE A 120 10.69 -4.58 -19.91
CA PHE A 120 9.34 -4.11 -19.60
C PHE A 120 8.98 -2.97 -20.55
N TYR A 121 7.76 -3.00 -21.07
CA TYR A 121 7.18 -1.89 -21.82
C TYR A 121 6.06 -1.24 -21.01
N ARG A 122 6.15 0.06 -20.77
CA ARG A 122 5.06 0.82 -20.15
C ARG A 122 3.90 0.98 -21.14
N LEU A 123 2.70 0.64 -20.70
CA LEU A 123 1.47 0.76 -21.48
C LEU A 123 0.69 2.01 -21.03
N PRO A 124 0.00 2.70 -21.94
CA PRO A 124 -0.71 3.93 -21.61
C PRO A 124 -1.98 3.68 -20.80
N GLU A 125 -2.55 2.48 -20.88
CA GLU A 125 -3.77 2.06 -20.20
C GLU A 125 -3.84 0.53 -20.07
N GLN A 126 -4.87 0.03 -19.38
CA GLN A 126 -5.16 -1.40 -19.34
C GLN A 126 -5.51 -1.89 -20.75
N PRO A 127 -4.80 -2.87 -21.32
CA PRO A 127 -5.16 -3.42 -22.63
C PRO A 127 -6.58 -3.98 -22.63
N LEU A 128 -7.33 -3.70 -23.68
CA LEU A 128 -8.64 -4.32 -23.92
C LEU A 128 -8.48 -5.43 -24.96
N GLU A 129 -9.08 -6.59 -24.72
CA GLU A 129 -9.03 -7.70 -25.67
C GLU A 129 -9.76 -7.33 -26.95
N ALA A 130 -9.07 -7.37 -28.09
CA ALA A 130 -9.57 -6.88 -29.37
C ALA A 130 -10.89 -7.53 -29.81
N ALA A 131 -11.11 -8.80 -29.45
CA ALA A 131 -12.31 -9.54 -29.83
C ALA A 131 -13.55 -9.16 -28.98
N THR A 132 -13.35 -8.79 -27.71
CA THR A 132 -14.45 -8.67 -26.73
C THR A 132 -14.61 -7.25 -26.18
N GLY A 133 -13.60 -6.39 -26.36
CA GLY A 133 -13.49 -5.09 -25.72
C GLY A 133 -13.35 -5.16 -24.20
N GLN A 134 -13.19 -6.34 -23.62
CA GLN A 134 -13.07 -6.51 -22.18
C GLN A 134 -11.66 -6.18 -21.70
N PRO A 135 -11.51 -5.57 -20.51
CA PRO A 135 -10.19 -5.32 -19.94
C PRO A 135 -9.43 -6.63 -19.72
N ILE A 136 -8.19 -6.69 -20.22
CA ILE A 136 -7.30 -7.81 -19.96
C ILE A 136 -6.67 -7.60 -18.58
N PRO A 137 -6.93 -8.49 -17.61
CA PRO A 137 -6.38 -8.36 -16.27
C PRO A 137 -4.90 -8.75 -16.19
N ALA A 138 -4.25 -8.32 -15.10
CA ALA A 138 -2.85 -8.62 -14.84
C ALA A 138 -2.58 -10.13 -14.78
N ALA A 139 -1.30 -10.49 -14.94
CA ALA A 139 -0.81 -11.86 -15.11
C ALA A 139 -1.10 -12.51 -16.46
N ALA A 140 -2.04 -12.00 -17.26
CA ALA A 140 -2.38 -12.57 -18.55
C ALA A 140 -1.19 -12.52 -19.51
N TRP A 141 -1.00 -13.57 -20.29
CA TRP A 141 -0.07 -13.56 -21.40
C TRP A 141 -0.76 -12.94 -22.60
N ILE A 142 -0.17 -11.91 -23.19
CA ILE A 142 -0.78 -11.18 -24.31
C ILE A 142 0.21 -10.95 -25.44
N SER A 143 -0.34 -10.80 -26.64
CA SER A 143 0.30 -10.13 -27.76
C SER A 143 -0.42 -8.81 -28.00
N LEU A 144 0.30 -7.73 -28.30
CA LEU A 144 -0.28 -6.43 -28.69
C LEU A 144 0.61 -5.72 -29.71
N ILE A 145 0.05 -4.75 -30.42
CA ILE A 145 0.80 -3.79 -31.22
C ILE A 145 1.05 -2.55 -30.37
N CYS A 146 2.31 -2.18 -30.24
CA CYS A 146 2.78 -1.00 -29.51
C CYS A 146 3.27 0.05 -30.51
N LEU A 147 2.80 1.29 -30.38
CA LEU A 147 3.40 2.43 -31.05
C LEU A 147 4.43 3.07 -30.11
N PRO A 148 5.74 2.82 -30.30
CA PRO A 148 6.73 3.24 -29.32
C PRO A 148 6.85 4.77 -29.26
N ALA A 149 7.08 5.30 -28.06
CA ALA A 149 7.47 6.70 -27.89
C ALA A 149 8.84 6.89 -28.56
N GLY A 150 8.93 7.77 -29.55
CA GLY A 150 10.16 7.99 -30.34
C GLY A 150 11.36 8.57 -29.57
N SER A 151 11.31 8.65 -28.24
CA SER A 151 12.40 9.13 -27.40
C SER A 151 13.21 7.98 -26.78
N ALA A 152 14.52 8.19 -26.65
CA ALA A 152 15.44 7.34 -25.90
C ALA A 152 15.18 7.45 -24.39
N VAL A 153 14.00 7.03 -23.94
CA VAL A 153 13.65 6.94 -22.52
C VAL A 153 14.33 5.68 -21.95
N ALA A 154 14.67 5.71 -20.66
CA ALA A 154 15.32 4.61 -19.96
C ALA A 154 14.49 3.30 -19.98
N LEU A 155 13.18 3.42 -20.17
CA LEU A 155 12.25 2.32 -20.40
C LEU A 155 11.56 2.50 -21.77
N PRO A 156 11.39 1.42 -22.54
CA PRO A 156 10.48 1.41 -23.67
C PRO A 156 9.05 1.75 -23.24
N GLU A 157 8.42 2.73 -23.88
CA GLU A 157 7.05 3.16 -23.60
C GLU A 157 6.20 3.09 -24.87
N CYS A 158 4.97 2.60 -24.74
CA CYS A 158 3.96 2.63 -25.79
C CYS A 158 3.12 3.90 -25.66
N THR A 159 3.09 4.74 -26.69
CA THR A 159 2.20 5.91 -26.77
C THR A 159 0.76 5.51 -27.10
N ALA A 160 0.59 4.39 -27.80
CA ALA A 160 -0.67 3.76 -28.10
C ALA A 160 -0.49 2.24 -28.16
N ILE A 161 -1.56 1.51 -27.87
CA ILE A 161 -1.63 0.06 -28.01
C ILE A 161 -2.86 -0.32 -28.85
N SER A 162 -2.74 -1.36 -29.67
CA SER A 162 -3.86 -1.95 -30.41
C SER A 162 -3.73 -3.47 -30.49
N ASP A 163 -4.82 -4.12 -30.92
CA ASP A 163 -4.85 -5.54 -31.23
C ASP A 163 -4.35 -6.44 -30.09
N ALA A 164 -4.64 -6.05 -28.85
CA ALA A 164 -4.28 -6.85 -27.69
C ALA A 164 -5.10 -8.15 -27.68
N GLN A 165 -4.43 -9.28 -27.61
CA GLN A 165 -5.05 -10.61 -27.59
C GLN A 165 -4.45 -11.44 -26.46
N VAL A 166 -5.31 -12.12 -25.70
CA VAL A 166 -4.85 -13.11 -24.72
C VAL A 166 -4.28 -14.30 -25.48
N SER A 167 -3.03 -14.64 -25.16
CA SER A 167 -2.32 -15.79 -25.70
C SER A 167 -2.10 -16.82 -24.59
N SER A 168 -1.99 -18.09 -24.96
CA SER A 168 -1.53 -19.10 -24.01
C SER A 168 -0.10 -18.76 -23.57
N ALA A 169 0.15 -18.87 -22.26
CA ALA A 169 1.49 -18.72 -21.73
C ALA A 169 2.45 -19.69 -22.46
N PRO A 170 3.66 -19.27 -22.84
CA PRO A 170 4.68 -20.22 -23.25
C PRO A 170 4.85 -21.25 -22.13
N ALA A 171 4.91 -22.53 -22.46
CA ALA A 171 5.00 -23.61 -21.47
C ALA A 171 6.16 -23.43 -20.45
N ALA A 172 7.19 -22.66 -20.82
CA ALA A 172 8.35 -22.35 -19.98
C ALA A 172 8.19 -21.14 -19.03
N ALA A 173 7.12 -20.35 -19.16
CA ALA A 173 7.00 -19.03 -18.53
C ALA A 173 5.73 -18.86 -17.67
N ALA A 174 4.98 -19.93 -17.44
CA ALA A 174 3.99 -19.95 -16.37
C ALA A 174 4.73 -19.74 -15.04
N ALA A 175 4.56 -18.57 -14.42
CA ALA A 175 4.83 -18.47 -12.99
C ALA A 175 4.09 -19.60 -12.28
N PRO A 176 4.63 -20.19 -11.20
CA PRO A 176 3.93 -21.22 -10.46
C PRO A 176 2.62 -20.64 -9.94
N THR A 177 1.57 -20.77 -10.76
CA THR A 177 0.21 -20.52 -10.34
C THR A 177 -0.04 -21.58 -9.29
N PRO A 178 -0.53 -21.22 -8.09
CA PRO A 178 -0.96 -22.22 -7.14
C PRO A 178 -1.98 -23.11 -7.86
N SER A 179 -1.58 -24.32 -8.21
CA SER A 179 -2.34 -25.22 -9.07
C SER A 179 -3.66 -25.50 -8.37
N SER A 180 -4.76 -25.01 -8.94
CA SER A 180 -6.13 -25.19 -8.45
C SER A 180 -6.57 -26.66 -8.43
N SER A 181 -5.79 -27.57 -9.01
CA SER A 181 -6.15 -28.95 -9.25
C SER A 181 -5.84 -29.96 -8.14
N SER A 182 -5.21 -29.57 -7.03
CA SER A 182 -5.39 -30.32 -5.77
C SER A 182 -4.97 -29.49 -4.56
N LEU A 183 -5.93 -29.17 -3.70
CA LEU A 183 -5.70 -28.93 -2.27
C LEU A 183 -5.24 -30.24 -1.60
N SER A 184 -4.20 -30.86 -2.17
CA SER A 184 -3.43 -31.90 -1.50
C SER A 184 -2.89 -31.29 -0.22
N THR A 185 -3.16 -31.93 0.90
CA THR A 185 -2.64 -31.59 2.23
C THR A 185 -1.10 -31.53 2.29
N ASN A 186 -0.41 -31.92 1.21
CA ASN A 186 1.02 -31.73 0.99
C ASN A 186 1.34 -30.51 0.14
N GLN A 187 0.63 -29.39 0.35
CA GLN A 187 0.99 -28.14 -0.31
C GLN A 187 2.39 -27.74 0.16
N GLN A 188 3.38 -27.87 -0.74
CA GLN A 188 4.77 -27.65 -0.42
C GLN A 188 4.95 -26.24 0.14
N GLN A 189 5.64 -26.16 1.27
CA GLN A 189 6.11 -24.90 1.83
C GLN A 189 6.81 -24.08 0.74
N GLN A 190 6.29 -22.90 0.46
CA GLN A 190 6.88 -21.99 -0.51
C GLN A 190 8.04 -21.23 0.16
N ALA A 191 9.26 -21.65 -0.15
CA ALA A 191 10.47 -20.99 0.29
C ALA A 191 10.84 -19.82 -0.66
N LEU A 192 10.90 -18.61 -0.11
CA LEU A 192 11.29 -17.40 -0.82
C LEU A 192 12.80 -17.22 -0.70
N ARG A 193 13.49 -17.23 -1.83
CA ARG A 193 14.93 -16.90 -1.93
C ARG A 193 15.02 -15.42 -2.24
N VAL A 194 15.36 -14.59 -1.27
CA VAL A 194 15.20 -13.13 -1.36
C VAL A 194 16.56 -12.44 -1.52
N LEU A 195 16.67 -11.58 -2.54
CA LEU A 195 17.75 -10.60 -2.63
C LEU A 195 17.22 -9.22 -2.26
N VAL A 196 17.80 -8.61 -1.23
CA VAL A 196 17.47 -7.27 -0.79
C VAL A 196 18.58 -6.30 -1.15
N MET A 197 18.25 -5.27 -1.90
CA MET A 197 19.14 -4.20 -2.33
C MET A 197 18.80 -2.93 -1.57
N SER A 198 19.65 -2.57 -0.61
CA SER A 198 19.64 -1.24 0.00
C SER A 198 20.24 -0.25 -0.99
N VAL A 199 19.41 0.66 -1.50
CA VAL A 199 19.81 1.61 -2.53
C VAL A 199 20.36 2.86 -1.86
N SER A 200 21.61 3.19 -2.15
CA SER A 200 22.18 4.52 -1.92
C SER A 200 22.29 5.24 -3.26
N LEU A 201 22.17 6.57 -3.25
CA LEU A 201 22.25 7.36 -4.47
C LEU A 201 23.56 8.14 -4.53
N SER A 202 24.28 8.01 -5.64
CA SER A 202 25.52 8.76 -5.84
C SER A 202 25.22 10.26 -6.00
N ALA A 203 26.18 11.10 -5.61
CA ALA A 203 26.08 12.53 -5.89
C ALA A 203 25.98 12.77 -7.41
N SER A 204 25.03 13.62 -7.82
CA SER A 204 24.85 14.05 -9.20
C SER A 204 24.31 15.49 -9.24
N ALA A 205 24.31 16.10 -10.42
CA ALA A 205 23.75 17.45 -10.60
C ALA A 205 22.24 17.46 -10.30
N GLU A 206 21.56 16.37 -10.62
CA GLU A 206 20.13 16.13 -10.39
C GLU A 206 19.81 16.05 -8.90
N CYS A 207 20.72 15.47 -8.13
CA CYS A 207 20.48 15.10 -6.74
C CYS A 207 21.18 16.02 -5.75
N ASN A 208 21.57 17.24 -6.15
CA ASN A 208 22.22 18.25 -5.31
C ASN A 208 23.37 17.68 -4.44
N SER A 209 24.61 17.92 -4.87
CA SER A 209 25.82 17.22 -4.41
C SER A 209 26.16 17.27 -2.92
N SER A 210 25.44 18.03 -2.09
CA SER A 210 25.80 18.26 -0.69
C SER A 210 25.39 17.14 0.28
N GLN A 211 24.47 16.24 -0.10
CA GLN A 211 24.08 15.08 0.73
C GLN A 211 23.80 13.87 -0.14
N GLN A 212 24.68 12.86 -0.09
CA GLN A 212 24.38 11.53 -0.63
C GLN A 212 23.35 10.88 0.31
N PRO A 213 22.12 10.60 -0.15
CA PRO A 213 21.17 9.86 0.64
C PRO A 213 21.70 8.42 0.78
N GLU A 214 22.16 8.09 1.99
CA GLU A 214 22.52 6.72 2.35
C GLU A 214 21.25 5.90 2.52
N GLY A 215 21.28 4.66 2.04
CA GLY A 215 20.23 3.68 2.32
C GLY A 215 20.38 3.05 3.70
N ILE A 216 19.39 2.24 4.12
CA ILE A 216 19.44 1.51 5.40
C ILE A 216 20.69 0.62 5.45
N PRO A 217 21.45 0.62 6.56
CA PRO A 217 22.56 -0.31 6.74
C PRO A 217 22.14 -1.77 6.59
N VAL A 218 22.98 -2.56 5.92
CA VAL A 218 22.76 -4.00 5.67
C VAL A 218 22.45 -4.78 6.95
N SER A 219 23.11 -4.46 8.07
CA SER A 219 22.86 -5.09 9.37
C SER A 219 21.43 -4.85 9.86
N THR A 220 20.95 -3.60 9.79
CA THR A 220 19.59 -3.24 10.20
C THR A 220 18.54 -3.97 9.36
N ILE A 221 18.72 -4.05 8.05
CA ILE A 221 17.81 -4.79 7.16
C ILE A 221 17.80 -6.28 7.52
N THR A 222 18.99 -6.85 7.74
CA THR A 222 19.13 -8.27 8.11
C THR A 222 18.42 -8.56 9.44
N ASP A 223 18.62 -7.71 10.45
CA ASP A 223 17.98 -7.83 11.76
C ASP A 223 16.45 -7.71 11.65
N LEU A 224 15.93 -6.80 10.82
CA LEU A 224 14.49 -6.66 10.58
C LEU A 224 13.88 -7.89 9.89
N LEU A 225 14.61 -8.50 8.95
CA LEU A 225 14.13 -9.65 8.18
C LEU A 225 14.16 -10.94 9.00
N ILE A 226 15.32 -11.30 9.55
CA ILE A 226 15.56 -12.62 10.16
C ILE A 226 15.90 -12.57 11.65
N GLY A 227 15.95 -11.38 12.26
CA GLY A 227 16.10 -11.25 13.71
C GLY A 227 14.90 -11.82 14.47
N VAL A 228 15.00 -11.83 15.80
CA VAL A 228 13.91 -12.26 16.69
C VAL A 228 12.69 -11.37 16.44
N ASP A 229 11.54 -11.98 16.21
CA ASP A 229 10.36 -11.27 15.78
C ASP A 229 10.58 -10.46 14.48
N GLY A 230 11.37 -11.01 13.54
CA GLY A 230 11.59 -10.42 12.23
C GLY A 230 10.42 -10.59 11.26
N PHE A 231 10.60 -10.12 10.03
CA PHE A 231 9.60 -10.23 8.96
C PHE A 231 9.44 -11.67 8.48
N ALA A 232 10.50 -12.47 8.48
CA ALA A 232 10.47 -13.90 8.13
C ALA A 232 9.57 -14.69 9.09
N GLU A 233 9.74 -14.49 10.41
CA GLU A 233 8.90 -15.12 11.43
C GLU A 233 7.44 -14.65 11.30
N TYR A 234 7.24 -13.36 11.06
CA TYR A 234 5.90 -12.79 10.87
C TYR A 234 5.17 -13.39 9.65
N LEU A 235 5.84 -13.47 8.50
CA LEU A 235 5.31 -14.08 7.28
C LEU A 235 5.02 -15.58 7.48
N SER A 236 5.95 -16.31 8.10
CA SER A 236 5.78 -17.73 8.40
C SER A 236 4.57 -17.96 9.29
N ASN A 237 4.42 -17.18 10.36
CA ASN A 237 3.30 -17.34 11.28
C ASN A 237 1.96 -16.92 10.65
N CYS A 238 1.90 -15.85 9.84
CA CYS A 238 0.67 -15.47 9.14
C CYS A 238 0.27 -16.43 8.02
N SER A 239 1.21 -17.21 7.49
CA SER A 239 0.96 -18.22 6.46
C SER A 239 0.86 -19.66 7.00
N TYR A 240 0.88 -19.84 8.32
CA TYR A 240 0.91 -21.16 8.96
C TYR A 240 2.08 -22.03 8.48
N GLY A 241 3.22 -21.41 8.21
CA GLY A 241 4.43 -22.05 7.69
C GLY A 241 4.41 -22.35 6.19
N LYS A 242 3.32 -22.04 5.48
CA LYS A 242 3.20 -22.31 4.03
C LYS A 242 4.01 -21.35 3.17
N MET A 243 4.39 -20.19 3.70
CA MET A 243 5.32 -19.28 3.04
C MET A 243 6.42 -18.86 4.03
N VAL A 244 7.67 -19.04 3.62
CA VAL A 244 8.83 -18.75 4.48
C VAL A 244 9.91 -18.05 3.69
N ILE A 245 10.62 -17.10 4.31
CA ILE A 245 11.86 -16.59 3.75
C ILE A 245 12.95 -17.62 4.06
N ASP A 246 13.61 -18.14 3.03
CA ASP A 246 14.76 -19.02 3.17
C ASP A 246 15.95 -18.20 3.67
N ALA A 247 16.18 -18.24 4.98
CA ALA A 247 17.27 -17.50 5.62
C ALA A 247 18.66 -17.91 5.08
N SER A 248 18.82 -19.14 4.58
CA SER A 248 20.09 -19.61 4.00
C SER A 248 20.34 -19.05 2.60
N ALA A 249 19.27 -18.70 1.87
CA ALA A 249 19.30 -18.08 0.56
C ALA A 249 19.01 -16.57 0.60
N LEU A 250 18.85 -15.98 1.79
CA LEU A 250 18.69 -14.54 1.95
C LEU A 250 20.03 -13.84 1.72
N LYS A 251 20.03 -12.86 0.82
CA LYS A 251 21.18 -11.96 0.62
C LYS A 251 20.72 -10.52 0.75
N VAL A 252 21.44 -9.76 1.56
CA VAL A 252 21.26 -8.31 1.68
C VAL A 252 22.53 -7.63 1.22
N VAL A 253 22.41 -6.65 0.33
CA VAL A 253 23.54 -5.89 -0.22
C VAL A 253 23.23 -4.40 -0.23
N GLN A 254 24.26 -3.58 0.00
CA GLN A 254 24.21 -2.16 -0.31
C GLN A 254 24.65 -1.97 -1.76
N VAL A 255 23.90 -1.19 -2.53
CA VAL A 255 24.25 -0.79 -3.89
C VAL A 255 24.30 0.73 -4.01
N LEU A 256 25.28 1.24 -4.74
CA LEU A 256 25.41 2.66 -5.04
C LEU A 256 24.92 2.90 -6.48
N VAL A 257 23.78 3.55 -6.61
CA VAL A 257 23.11 3.77 -7.90
C VAL A 257 23.31 5.22 -8.35
N PRO A 258 23.67 5.46 -9.62
CA PRO A 258 23.69 6.81 -10.18
C PRO A 258 22.35 7.51 -10.00
N CYS A 259 22.36 8.69 -9.38
CA CYS A 259 21.13 9.42 -9.14
C CYS A 259 20.66 10.13 -10.42
N THR A 260 19.54 9.67 -10.98
CA THR A 260 18.99 10.17 -12.25
C THR A 260 17.65 10.85 -12.06
N GLN A 261 17.25 11.67 -13.04
CA GLN A 261 15.90 12.25 -13.07
C GLN A 261 14.79 11.18 -13.13
N ALA A 262 15.04 10.02 -13.74
CA ALA A 262 14.05 8.93 -13.77
C ALA A 262 13.75 8.42 -12.35
N ILE A 263 14.79 8.16 -11.55
CA ILE A 263 14.65 7.77 -10.14
C ILE A 263 13.91 8.86 -9.34
N LEU A 264 14.25 10.14 -9.54
CA LEU A 264 13.57 11.26 -8.88
C LEU A 264 12.13 11.48 -9.37
N ARG A 265 11.75 10.93 -10.52
CA ARG A 265 10.37 10.87 -11.02
C ARG A 265 9.66 9.57 -10.66
N CYS A 266 10.26 8.80 -9.74
CA CYS A 266 9.67 7.60 -9.18
C CYS A 266 9.48 6.49 -10.20
N ASP A 267 10.41 6.40 -11.15
CA ASP A 267 10.53 5.28 -12.06
C ASP A 267 11.16 4.09 -11.32
N GLN A 268 10.31 3.19 -10.85
CA GLN A 268 10.68 1.97 -10.13
C GLN A 268 11.56 1.03 -10.95
N ASP A 269 11.42 1.01 -12.27
CA ASP A 269 12.27 0.20 -13.14
C ASP A 269 13.65 0.83 -13.29
N ALA A 270 13.75 2.17 -13.36
CA ALA A 270 15.04 2.84 -13.29
C ALA A 270 15.75 2.56 -11.97
N ILE A 271 15.01 2.53 -10.85
CA ILE A 271 15.52 2.11 -9.54
C ILE A 271 16.01 0.66 -9.60
N ALA A 272 15.18 -0.27 -10.09
CA ALA A 272 15.49 -1.70 -10.14
C ALA A 272 16.65 -2.03 -11.09
N SER A 273 16.69 -1.40 -12.26
CA SER A 273 17.75 -1.54 -13.26
C SER A 273 19.07 -0.98 -12.73
N GLY A 274 19.04 0.23 -12.16
CA GLY A 274 20.21 0.85 -11.54
C GLY A 274 20.77 0.01 -10.39
N ALA A 275 19.91 -0.49 -9.51
CA ALA A 275 20.31 -1.36 -8.41
C ALA A 275 20.95 -2.67 -8.89
N ARG A 276 20.35 -3.34 -9.88
CA ARG A 276 20.89 -4.57 -10.47
C ARG A 276 22.22 -4.34 -11.19
N GLY A 277 22.35 -3.24 -11.92
CA GLY A 277 23.59 -2.86 -12.60
C GLY A 277 24.74 -2.53 -11.63
N ALA A 278 24.40 -2.15 -10.39
CA ALA A 278 25.36 -1.85 -9.33
C ALA A 278 25.66 -3.05 -8.40
N LEU A 279 25.14 -4.25 -8.69
CA LEU A 279 25.41 -5.43 -7.88
C LEU A 279 26.88 -5.86 -7.97
N PRO A 280 27.46 -6.38 -6.87
CA PRO A 280 28.73 -7.07 -6.91
C PRO A 280 28.72 -8.25 -7.91
N GLN A 281 29.84 -8.51 -8.58
CA GLN A 281 29.94 -9.53 -9.63
C GLN A 281 29.61 -10.96 -9.16
N ASP A 282 29.76 -11.25 -7.86
CA ASP A 282 29.43 -12.54 -7.25
C ASP A 282 27.93 -12.72 -6.97
N VAL A 283 27.12 -11.66 -7.05
CA VAL A 283 25.69 -11.71 -6.79
C VAL A 283 24.91 -11.92 -8.08
N ARG A 284 24.43 -13.16 -8.29
CA ARG A 284 23.62 -13.52 -9.45
C ARG A 284 22.12 -13.43 -9.14
N VAL A 285 21.43 -12.47 -9.75
CA VAL A 285 19.98 -12.24 -9.56
C VAL A 285 19.13 -13.49 -9.85
N SER A 286 19.53 -14.31 -10.82
CA SER A 286 18.81 -15.55 -11.18
C SER A 286 18.76 -16.63 -10.09
N LEU A 287 19.52 -16.47 -9.00
CA LEU A 287 19.49 -17.38 -7.85
C LEU A 287 18.40 -17.05 -6.83
N TYR A 288 17.65 -15.96 -7.03
CA TYR A 288 16.65 -15.45 -6.11
C TYR A 288 15.28 -15.50 -6.78
N THR A 289 14.26 -15.83 -6.00
CA THR A 289 12.87 -15.85 -6.47
C THR A 289 12.19 -14.50 -6.29
N HIS A 290 12.69 -13.66 -5.38
CA HIS A 290 12.13 -12.33 -5.08
C HIS A 290 13.23 -11.30 -4.88
N LEU A 291 12.97 -10.07 -5.34
CA LEU A 291 13.87 -8.92 -5.26
C LEU A 291 13.19 -7.79 -4.49
N MET A 292 13.85 -7.29 -3.46
CA MET A 292 13.39 -6.15 -2.68
C MET A 292 14.34 -4.97 -2.87
N TYR A 293 13.81 -3.80 -3.17
CA TYR A 293 14.57 -2.56 -3.31
C TYR A 293 14.16 -1.61 -2.18
N ILE A 294 15.11 -1.18 -1.36
CA ILE A 294 14.85 -0.21 -0.30
C ILE A 294 15.48 1.11 -0.72
N VAL A 295 14.64 2.11 -1.00
CA VAL A 295 15.08 3.41 -1.51
C VAL A 295 15.30 4.40 -0.36
N PRO A 296 16.28 5.31 -0.48
CA PRO A 296 16.61 6.21 0.61
C PRO A 296 15.51 7.27 0.80
N PRO A 297 15.45 7.95 1.96
CA PRO A 297 14.34 8.85 2.32
C PRO A 297 14.01 9.92 1.28
N ARG A 298 15.00 10.42 0.55
CA ARG A 298 14.78 11.42 -0.50
C ARG A 298 13.89 10.92 -1.64
N VAL A 299 14.01 9.64 -2.03
CA VAL A 299 13.12 9.05 -3.05
C VAL A 299 11.72 8.91 -2.46
N ALA A 300 11.62 8.47 -1.20
CA ALA A 300 10.35 8.34 -0.50
C ALA A 300 9.54 9.66 -0.47
N GLU A 301 10.22 10.78 -0.19
CA GLU A 301 9.62 12.11 -0.14
C GLU A 301 8.99 12.54 -1.48
N VAL A 302 9.57 12.13 -2.59
CA VAL A 302 9.09 12.52 -3.93
C VAL A 302 8.02 11.57 -4.45
N CYS A 303 8.09 10.28 -4.07
CA CYS A 303 7.27 9.25 -4.69
C CYS A 303 5.90 9.03 -4.07
N GLY A 304 5.69 9.45 -2.83
CA GLY A 304 4.37 9.44 -2.19
C GLY A 304 3.78 8.05 -1.90
N TRP A 305 4.42 6.98 -2.35
CA TRP A 305 4.17 5.60 -1.93
C TRP A 305 5.13 5.21 -0.80
N THR A 306 4.76 4.20 0.00
CA THR A 306 5.58 3.65 1.09
C THR A 306 6.03 2.21 0.81
N GLY A 307 5.22 1.49 0.06
CA GLY A 307 5.53 0.22 -0.60
C GLY A 307 4.98 0.25 -2.03
N LEU A 308 5.59 -0.55 -2.90
CA LEU A 308 5.14 -0.80 -4.27
C LEU A 308 5.50 -2.24 -4.63
N ALA A 309 4.68 -2.89 -5.45
CA ALA A 309 4.94 -4.24 -5.91
C ALA A 309 4.33 -4.54 -7.28
N ASN A 310 4.90 -5.56 -7.92
CA ASN A 310 4.31 -6.17 -9.10
C ASN A 310 3.16 -7.11 -8.68
N VAL A 311 2.01 -7.00 -9.36
CA VAL A 311 0.82 -7.82 -9.13
C VAL A 311 0.44 -8.62 -10.39
N PRO A 312 0.60 -9.96 -10.37
CA PRO A 312 1.59 -10.69 -9.59
C PRO A 312 3.01 -10.42 -10.11
N GLY A 313 4.03 -10.90 -9.41
CA GLY A 313 5.41 -10.70 -9.80
C GLY A 313 6.41 -11.21 -8.77
N ALA A 314 7.58 -10.58 -8.73
CA ALA A 314 8.69 -10.97 -7.84
C ALA A 314 9.50 -9.76 -7.35
N GLN A 315 9.01 -8.55 -7.61
CA GLN A 315 9.71 -7.30 -7.30
C GLN A 315 8.85 -6.46 -6.37
N THR A 316 9.50 -5.85 -5.38
CA THR A 316 8.90 -4.95 -4.40
C THR A 316 9.85 -3.80 -4.11
N TRP A 317 9.32 -2.60 -3.93
CA TRP A 317 10.07 -1.40 -3.56
C TRP A 317 9.52 -0.85 -2.24
N PHE A 318 10.41 -0.37 -1.39
CA PHE A 318 10.07 0.15 -0.08
C PHE A 318 10.78 1.47 0.16
N THR A 319 10.08 2.38 0.83
CA THR A 319 10.72 3.56 1.39
C THR A 319 11.46 3.22 2.68
N ASP A 320 12.60 3.87 2.91
CA ASP A 320 13.31 3.86 4.19
C ASP A 320 12.62 4.75 5.24
N ASP A 321 11.41 4.36 5.66
CA ASP A 321 10.68 5.06 6.72
C ASP A 321 9.75 4.14 7.54
N LEU A 322 9.18 4.70 8.61
CA LEU A 322 8.34 3.96 9.56
C LEU A 322 7.05 3.38 8.98
N MET A 323 6.60 3.87 7.83
CA MET A 323 5.44 3.36 7.09
C MET A 323 5.85 2.43 5.94
N GLY A 324 7.07 2.57 5.42
CA GLY A 324 7.71 1.69 4.44
C GLY A 324 8.34 0.44 5.07
N PHE A 325 9.64 0.25 4.86
CA PHE A 325 10.33 -1.02 5.18
C PHE A 325 10.30 -1.39 6.67
N TYR A 326 10.22 -0.43 7.60
CA TYR A 326 10.16 -0.76 9.04
C TYR A 326 8.79 -1.31 9.48
N ARG A 327 7.77 -1.22 8.62
CA ARG A 327 6.42 -1.66 8.91
C ARG A 327 6.18 -3.06 8.36
N LYS A 328 6.07 -4.04 9.26
CA LYS A 328 5.80 -5.45 8.94
C LYS A 328 4.62 -5.64 7.99
N ALA A 329 3.54 -4.90 8.22
CA ALA A 329 2.34 -4.97 7.39
C ALA A 329 2.61 -4.53 5.95
N THR A 330 3.38 -3.46 5.74
CA THR A 330 3.78 -2.99 4.41
C THR A 330 4.65 -4.03 3.71
N VAL A 331 5.67 -4.58 4.38
CA VAL A 331 6.52 -5.63 3.79
C VAL A 331 5.72 -6.88 3.43
N LEU A 332 4.79 -7.29 4.31
CA LEU A 332 3.89 -8.41 4.02
C LEU A 332 2.95 -8.10 2.86
N GLN A 333 2.37 -6.90 2.80
CA GLN A 333 1.48 -6.46 1.72
C GLN A 333 2.17 -6.52 0.36
N GLU A 334 3.36 -5.93 0.23
CA GLU A 334 4.09 -5.91 -1.04
C GLU A 334 4.54 -7.32 -1.47
N LEU A 335 4.90 -8.19 -0.52
CA LEU A 335 5.14 -9.60 -0.81
C LEU A 335 3.88 -10.31 -1.28
N LEU A 336 2.73 -10.06 -0.66
CA LEU A 336 1.46 -10.67 -1.06
C LEU A 336 0.97 -10.21 -2.43
N HIS A 337 1.28 -8.98 -2.82
CA HIS A 337 1.07 -8.48 -4.17
C HIS A 337 1.80 -9.33 -5.23
N ASN A 338 3.03 -9.78 -4.95
CA ASN A 338 3.76 -10.69 -5.83
C ASN A 338 3.04 -12.02 -6.09
N PHE A 339 2.12 -12.42 -5.19
CA PHE A 339 1.26 -13.60 -5.35
C PHE A 339 -0.14 -13.30 -5.87
N GLY A 340 -0.39 -12.08 -6.36
CA GLY A 340 -1.66 -11.72 -6.98
C GLY A 340 -2.76 -11.38 -5.99
N LEU A 341 -2.42 -11.02 -4.74
CA LEU A 341 -3.37 -10.34 -3.87
C LEU A 341 -3.45 -8.85 -4.23
N TYR A 342 -4.63 -8.30 -4.02
CA TYR A 342 -4.97 -6.90 -4.30
C TYR A 342 -5.33 -6.19 -3.00
N HIS A 343 -5.44 -4.86 -3.05
CA HIS A 343 -5.76 -4.07 -1.87
C HIS A 343 -7.11 -4.46 -1.26
N GLY A 344 -7.20 -4.33 0.06
CA GLY A 344 -8.40 -4.54 0.86
C GLY A 344 -9.25 -3.27 0.93
N TRP A 345 -10.56 -3.44 0.81
CA TRP A 345 -11.54 -2.37 0.68
C TRP A 345 -12.45 -2.28 1.89
N LYS A 346 -13.06 -1.12 2.10
CA LYS A 346 -14.21 -0.96 2.99
C LYS A 346 -15.12 0.13 2.48
N GLY A 347 -16.39 -0.19 2.29
CA GLY A 347 -17.39 0.78 1.81
C GLY A 347 -17.01 1.41 0.45
N GLY A 348 -16.42 0.62 -0.45
CA GLY A 348 -15.99 1.08 -1.77
C GLY A 348 -14.73 1.95 -1.77
N VAL A 349 -14.03 2.07 -0.64
CA VAL A 349 -12.77 2.82 -0.53
C VAL A 349 -11.61 1.85 -0.33
N GLU A 350 -10.62 1.95 -1.20
CA GLU A 350 -9.38 1.18 -1.17
C GLU A 350 -8.58 1.48 0.10
N TYR A 351 -7.80 0.51 0.58
CA TYR A 351 -6.98 0.58 1.79
C TYR A 351 -7.75 0.82 3.11
N LYS A 352 -9.09 0.79 3.11
CA LYS A 352 -9.89 1.01 4.31
C LYS A 352 -10.22 -0.25 5.10
N ASP A 353 -9.75 -1.42 4.65
CA ASP A 353 -9.73 -2.61 5.50
C ASP A 353 -8.58 -2.54 6.51
N GLU A 354 -8.85 -2.06 7.72
CA GLU A 354 -7.87 -2.01 8.80
C GLU A 354 -7.66 -3.39 9.50
N SER A 355 -8.31 -4.45 9.02
CA SER A 355 -8.20 -5.81 9.59
C SER A 355 -7.13 -6.67 8.91
N SER A 356 -6.58 -6.24 7.78
CA SER A 356 -5.61 -6.99 6.97
C SER A 356 -4.46 -6.10 6.50
N PRO A 357 -3.24 -6.64 6.31
CA PRO A 357 -2.14 -5.92 5.67
C PRO A 357 -2.47 -5.52 4.23
N MET A 358 -3.40 -6.19 3.54
CA MET A 358 -3.82 -5.76 2.20
C MET A 358 -4.61 -4.44 2.21
N GLY A 359 -5.16 -4.04 3.36
CA GLY A 359 -5.69 -2.69 3.55
C GLY A 359 -4.69 -1.81 4.31
N ASN A 360 -5.05 -1.38 5.52
CA ASN A 360 -4.17 -0.59 6.40
C ASN A 360 -3.95 -1.26 7.77
N GLY A 361 -4.29 -2.54 7.89
CA GLY A 361 -4.17 -3.30 9.12
C GLY A 361 -2.75 -3.75 9.43
N GLU A 362 -2.51 -4.05 10.72
CA GLU A 362 -1.24 -4.60 11.24
C GLU A 362 -1.34 -6.10 11.58
N GLY A 363 -2.46 -6.74 11.24
CA GLY A 363 -2.69 -8.16 11.50
C GLY A 363 -2.17 -9.05 10.37
N CYS A 364 -2.54 -10.33 10.42
CA CYS A 364 -2.40 -11.25 9.31
C CYS A 364 -3.48 -11.01 8.22
N PRO A 365 -3.33 -11.62 7.03
CA PRO A 365 -4.33 -11.55 5.97
C PRO A 365 -5.74 -11.91 6.44
N SER A 366 -6.74 -11.32 5.78
CA SER A 366 -8.15 -11.61 6.04
C SER A 366 -8.50 -13.04 5.59
N ALA A 367 -9.63 -13.57 6.05
CA ALA A 367 -10.08 -14.91 5.67
C ALA A 367 -10.12 -15.18 4.15
N PRO A 368 -10.71 -14.31 3.29
CA PRO A 368 -10.69 -14.53 1.85
C PRO A 368 -9.26 -14.50 1.25
N GLU A 369 -8.36 -13.67 1.79
CA GLU A 369 -6.97 -13.64 1.36
C GLU A 369 -6.23 -14.92 1.76
N LEU A 370 -6.43 -15.41 2.98
CA LEU A 370 -5.88 -16.69 3.46
C LEU A 370 -6.39 -17.86 2.60
N TRP A 371 -7.67 -17.87 2.26
CA TRP A 371 -8.25 -18.88 1.36
C TRP A 371 -7.65 -18.81 -0.05
N ARG A 372 -7.58 -17.61 -0.63
CA ARG A 372 -7.05 -17.40 -1.99
C ARG A 372 -5.59 -17.82 -2.11
N MET A 373 -4.80 -17.61 -1.06
CA MET A 373 -3.41 -18.09 -0.98
C MET A 373 -3.29 -19.59 -0.71
N GLY A 374 -4.41 -20.29 -0.48
CA GLY A 374 -4.43 -21.67 -0.01
C GLY A 374 -3.84 -21.83 1.39
N TRP A 375 -3.69 -20.76 2.16
CA TRP A 375 -3.06 -20.82 3.48
C TRP A 375 -3.98 -21.38 4.56
N ALA A 376 -5.28 -21.17 4.42
CA ALA A 376 -6.28 -21.71 5.32
C ALA A 376 -7.49 -22.28 4.58
N THR A 377 -8.26 -23.13 5.26
CA THR A 377 -9.45 -23.79 4.73
C THR A 377 -10.72 -23.36 5.48
N PRO A 378 -11.88 -23.36 4.81
CA PRO A 378 -13.15 -23.12 5.47
C PRO A 378 -13.53 -24.32 6.34
N LEU A 379 -14.15 -24.03 7.50
CA LEU A 379 -14.83 -25.00 8.35
C LEU A 379 -16.00 -25.64 7.60
N VAL A 380 -16.71 -24.82 6.83
CA VAL A 380 -17.82 -25.24 5.98
C VAL A 380 -17.95 -24.27 4.80
N GLN A 381 -18.38 -24.80 3.67
CA GLN A 381 -18.80 -24.03 2.50
C GLN A 381 -20.32 -24.17 2.33
N LEU A 382 -21.00 -23.03 2.36
CA LEU A 382 -22.45 -22.93 2.37
C LEU A 382 -22.96 -22.40 1.02
N ASN A 383 -23.91 -23.11 0.44
CA ASN A 383 -24.60 -22.73 -0.80
C ASN A 383 -26.07 -23.22 -0.73
N SER A 384 -26.81 -23.09 -1.82
CA SER A 384 -28.23 -23.45 -1.91
C SER A 384 -28.51 -24.90 -1.51
N THR A 385 -27.55 -25.80 -1.74
CA THR A 385 -27.62 -27.23 -1.44
C THR A 385 -27.27 -27.55 0.02
N SER A 386 -26.23 -26.91 0.57
CA SER A 386 -25.75 -27.20 1.93
C SER A 386 -26.32 -26.28 3.01
N PHE A 387 -27.06 -25.24 2.64
CA PHE A 387 -27.59 -24.23 3.57
C PHE A 387 -29.09 -23.99 3.37
N PRO A 388 -29.97 -24.83 3.97
CA PRO A 388 -31.42 -24.70 3.82
C PRO A 388 -31.96 -23.37 4.37
N ALA A 389 -33.03 -22.86 3.74
CA ALA A 389 -33.69 -21.64 4.20
C ALA A 389 -34.41 -21.89 5.53
N LYS A 390 -34.49 -20.84 6.37
CA LYS A 390 -35.22 -20.78 7.65
C LYS A 390 -34.70 -21.78 8.68
N VAL A 391 -33.49 -22.30 8.46
CA VAL A 391 -32.79 -23.17 9.40
C VAL A 391 -31.60 -22.41 9.97
N LEU A 392 -31.54 -22.37 11.30
CA LEU A 392 -30.44 -21.78 12.02
C LEU A 392 -29.35 -22.84 12.23
N LEU A 393 -28.25 -22.74 11.48
CA LEU A 393 -27.12 -23.65 11.57
C LEU A 393 -26.08 -23.15 12.58
N PRO A 394 -25.74 -23.94 13.62
CA PRO A 394 -24.72 -23.58 14.60
C PRO A 394 -23.33 -24.05 14.18
N TYR A 395 -22.33 -23.25 14.52
CA TYR A 395 -20.90 -23.52 14.32
C TYR A 395 -20.10 -23.05 15.53
N THR A 396 -18.96 -23.70 15.75
CA THR A 396 -17.91 -23.19 16.64
C THR A 396 -16.76 -22.75 15.76
N LEU A 397 -16.54 -21.44 15.67
CA LEU A 397 -15.54 -20.86 14.78
C LEU A 397 -14.27 -20.52 15.55
N PRO A 398 -13.15 -21.24 15.34
CA PRO A 398 -11.88 -20.90 15.95
C PRO A 398 -11.34 -19.58 15.38
N GLY A 399 -10.52 -18.89 16.17
CA GLY A 399 -9.82 -17.70 15.72
C GLY A 399 -8.77 -18.02 14.65
N THR A 400 -8.58 -17.15 13.67
CA THR A 400 -7.62 -17.35 12.57
C THR A 400 -6.20 -17.63 13.03
N PHE A 401 -5.77 -17.11 14.19
CA PHE A 401 -4.43 -17.37 14.73
C PHE A 401 -4.18 -18.82 15.17
N ARG A 402 -5.23 -19.67 15.25
CA ARG A 402 -5.13 -21.05 15.79
C ARG A 402 -4.47 -22.03 14.84
N GLY A 403 -4.55 -21.80 13.53
CA GLY A 403 -4.03 -22.72 12.53
C GLY A 403 -4.70 -22.54 11.16
N PRO A 404 -4.32 -23.35 10.17
CA PRO A 404 -4.85 -23.24 8.81
C PRO A 404 -6.25 -23.84 8.66
N ASP A 405 -6.63 -24.81 9.49
CA ASP A 405 -7.81 -25.64 9.23
C ASP A 405 -9.07 -25.10 9.90
N GLY A 406 -10.13 -24.95 9.10
CA GLY A 406 -11.47 -24.68 9.63
C GLY A 406 -11.63 -23.32 10.33
N VAL A 407 -10.88 -22.29 9.93
CA VAL A 407 -10.85 -20.98 10.61
C VAL A 407 -11.78 -19.92 10.02
N MET A 408 -12.58 -20.29 9.03
CA MET A 408 -13.54 -19.40 8.37
C MET A 408 -14.77 -20.17 7.87
N ILE A 409 -15.86 -19.47 7.60
CA ILE A 409 -17.03 -20.02 6.91
C ILE A 409 -17.12 -19.34 5.55
N ARG A 410 -17.24 -20.13 4.48
CA ARG A 410 -17.37 -19.63 3.11
C ARG A 410 -18.84 -19.64 2.66
N ILE A 411 -19.30 -18.44 2.35
CA ILE A 411 -20.58 -17.94 1.83
C ILE A 411 -20.78 -17.98 0.32
N GLN A 412 -21.51 -18.91 -0.30
CA GLN A 412 -21.89 -18.79 -1.73
C GLN A 412 -23.41 -18.59 -1.90
N PRO A 413 -23.91 -17.34 -1.88
CA PRO A 413 -25.33 -16.99 -2.08
C PRO A 413 -25.94 -17.31 -3.47
N ASP A 414 -25.65 -18.47 -4.05
CA ASP A 414 -26.20 -18.94 -5.34
C ASP A 414 -27.75 -19.04 -5.35
N TRP A 415 -28.40 -19.12 -4.19
CA TRP A 415 -29.86 -19.00 -4.01
C TRP A 415 -30.43 -17.64 -4.43
N LEU A 416 -29.59 -16.65 -4.70
CA LEU A 416 -29.98 -15.38 -5.34
C LEU A 416 -30.09 -15.50 -6.88
N GLY A 417 -29.85 -16.69 -7.44
CA GLY A 417 -29.93 -16.98 -8.86
C GLY A 417 -28.93 -16.14 -9.68
N GLY A 418 -29.34 -15.72 -10.88
CA GLY A 418 -28.49 -14.96 -11.80
C GLY A 418 -28.07 -13.57 -11.30
N THR A 419 -28.64 -13.06 -10.20
CA THR A 419 -28.25 -11.78 -9.57
C THR A 419 -27.09 -11.92 -8.59
N TYR A 420 -26.71 -13.14 -8.26
CA TYR A 420 -25.60 -13.44 -7.39
C TYR A 420 -24.29 -12.86 -7.94
N ARG A 421 -23.53 -12.09 -7.14
CA ARG A 421 -22.26 -11.46 -7.56
C ARG A 421 -21.11 -11.57 -6.56
N LYS A 422 -21.37 -11.91 -5.30
CA LYS A 422 -20.36 -11.82 -4.23
C LYS A 422 -20.36 -13.02 -3.30
N ASN A 423 -19.23 -13.70 -3.14
CA ASN A 423 -19.03 -14.66 -2.05
C ASN A 423 -18.83 -13.89 -0.73
N LEU A 424 -19.14 -14.53 0.40
CA LEU A 424 -18.94 -13.99 1.75
C LEU A 424 -17.96 -14.86 2.53
N TYR A 425 -17.19 -14.24 3.43
CA TYR A 425 -16.32 -14.95 4.36
C TYR A 425 -16.58 -14.46 5.77
N VAL A 426 -16.75 -15.40 6.70
CA VAL A 426 -17.00 -15.12 8.11
C VAL A 426 -15.87 -15.73 8.92
N ALA A 427 -15.15 -14.91 9.69
CA ALA A 427 -14.00 -15.36 10.48
C ALA A 427 -13.94 -14.68 11.84
N LEU A 428 -13.47 -15.42 12.85
CA LEU A 428 -13.16 -14.83 14.16
C LEU A 428 -11.73 -14.31 14.14
N ARG A 429 -11.54 -13.01 14.41
CA ARG A 429 -10.22 -12.42 14.58
C ARG A 429 -9.92 -12.21 16.06
N VAL A 430 -8.72 -12.60 16.49
CA VAL A 430 -8.26 -12.47 17.88
C VAL A 430 -6.81 -12.00 17.86
N ARG A 431 -6.49 -11.02 18.72
CA ARG A 431 -5.15 -10.46 18.87
C ARG A 431 -4.23 -11.43 19.62
N ALA A 432 -3.80 -12.48 18.93
CA ALA A 432 -2.93 -13.54 19.43
C ALA A 432 -2.06 -14.09 18.29
N GLY A 433 -0.97 -14.82 18.62
CA GLY A 433 -0.04 -15.34 17.62
C GLY A 433 0.53 -14.21 16.74
N ALA A 434 0.54 -14.39 15.42
CA ALA A 434 0.95 -13.34 14.49
C ALA A 434 -0.05 -12.17 14.39
N ASP A 435 -1.33 -12.38 14.74
CA ASP A 435 -2.32 -11.32 14.87
C ASP A 435 -2.13 -10.46 16.13
N ARG A 436 -1.01 -10.56 16.87
CA ARG A 436 -0.78 -9.77 18.11
C ARG A 436 -0.75 -8.24 17.90
N ARG A 437 -0.66 -7.75 16.67
CA ARG A 437 -0.78 -6.31 16.33
C ARG A 437 -2.14 -5.95 15.72
N LEU A 438 -3.07 -6.91 15.60
CA LEU A 438 -4.44 -6.69 15.15
C LEU A 438 -5.08 -5.50 15.88
N ASN A 439 -5.68 -4.59 15.11
CA ASN A 439 -6.38 -3.43 15.65
C ASN A 439 -7.48 -3.88 16.63
N VAL A 440 -7.57 -3.19 17.77
CA VAL A 440 -8.50 -3.51 18.86
C VAL A 440 -9.95 -3.58 18.41
N MET A 441 -10.32 -2.86 17.34
CA MET A 441 -11.67 -2.89 16.78
C MET A 441 -12.04 -4.23 16.15
N PHE A 442 -11.07 -5.11 15.85
CA PHE A 442 -11.30 -6.46 15.31
C PHE A 442 -10.96 -7.57 16.32
N ASN A 443 -10.34 -7.22 17.45
CA ASN A 443 -9.94 -8.20 18.45
C ASN A 443 -11.15 -8.85 19.13
N ARG A 444 -11.23 -10.19 19.06
CA ARG A 444 -12.33 -11.01 19.59
C ARG A 444 -13.68 -10.66 18.95
N ARG A 445 -13.65 -10.42 17.65
CA ARG A 445 -14.83 -10.08 16.86
C ARG A 445 -14.92 -10.94 15.61
N LEU A 446 -16.15 -11.16 15.18
CA LEU A 446 -16.44 -11.78 13.90
C LEU A 446 -16.28 -10.72 12.81
N THR A 447 -15.41 -10.95 11.83
CA THR A 447 -15.31 -10.12 10.63
C THR A 447 -16.09 -10.77 9.50
N VAL A 448 -16.78 -9.95 8.71
CA VAL A 448 -17.48 -10.39 7.50
C VAL A 448 -16.91 -9.65 6.32
N HIS A 449 -16.39 -10.41 5.36
CA HIS A 449 -15.84 -9.91 4.11
C HIS A 449 -16.70 -10.36 2.93
N GLU A 450 -16.75 -9.56 1.88
CA GLU A 450 -17.34 -9.91 0.59
C GLU A 450 -16.32 -9.71 -0.54
N LEU A 451 -16.46 -10.46 -1.63
CA LEU A 451 -15.61 -10.33 -2.82
C LEU A 451 -16.29 -10.93 -4.05
N ASP A 452 -15.78 -10.58 -5.22
CA ASP A 452 -16.32 -11.03 -6.51
C ASP A 452 -16.41 -12.55 -6.64
N LYS A 453 -17.61 -13.04 -6.98
CA LYS A 453 -17.86 -14.48 -7.03
C LYS A 453 -17.07 -15.17 -8.14
N ASP A 454 -16.85 -14.50 -9.27
CA ASP A 454 -16.30 -15.14 -10.45
C ASP A 454 -14.81 -15.36 -10.25
N ILE A 455 -14.12 -14.32 -9.73
CA ILE A 455 -12.70 -14.37 -9.37
C ILE A 455 -12.42 -15.27 -8.14
N ASP A 456 -13.36 -15.36 -7.19
CA ASP A 456 -13.19 -16.21 -5.99
C ASP A 456 -13.54 -17.69 -6.25
N ASN A 457 -14.51 -17.98 -7.13
CA ASN A 457 -14.85 -19.36 -7.49
C ASN A 457 -13.84 -19.97 -8.45
N ASP A 458 -13.20 -19.15 -9.28
CA ASP A 458 -12.11 -19.54 -10.14
C ASP A 458 -10.90 -18.63 -9.88
N PRO A 459 -9.95 -19.06 -9.03
CA PRO A 459 -8.72 -18.30 -8.76
C PRO A 459 -7.85 -18.06 -10.00
N THR A 460 -8.08 -18.80 -11.10
CA THR A 460 -7.38 -18.56 -12.36
C THR A 460 -7.98 -17.39 -13.14
N THR A 461 -9.23 -17.01 -12.83
CA THR A 461 -9.85 -15.81 -13.37
C THR A 461 -9.05 -14.59 -12.89
N PRO A 462 -8.44 -13.83 -13.82
CA PRO A 462 -7.55 -12.75 -13.46
C PRO A 462 -8.33 -11.47 -13.11
N GLY A 463 -7.79 -10.63 -12.22
CA GLY A 463 -8.39 -9.37 -11.79
C GLY A 463 -8.46 -9.19 -10.27
N ASP A 464 -8.84 -7.97 -9.84
CA ASP A 464 -9.04 -7.64 -8.43
C ASP A 464 -10.39 -8.19 -7.94
N PRO A 465 -10.42 -9.17 -7.01
CA PRO A 465 -11.68 -9.67 -6.43
C PRO A 465 -12.41 -8.62 -5.57
N ARG A 466 -11.76 -7.48 -5.26
CA ARG A 466 -12.23 -6.41 -4.37
C ARG A 466 -12.66 -6.96 -3.02
N VAL A 467 -11.72 -7.58 -2.31
CA VAL A 467 -11.92 -8.06 -0.93
C VAL A 467 -12.33 -6.88 -0.06
N SER A 468 -13.57 -6.88 0.43
CA SER A 468 -14.15 -5.76 1.16
C SER A 468 -14.69 -6.20 2.51
N ILE A 469 -14.22 -5.58 3.60
CA ILE A 469 -14.83 -5.81 4.91
C ILE A 469 -16.16 -5.04 5.00
N ILE A 470 -17.25 -5.78 5.25
CA ILE A 470 -18.61 -5.21 5.32
C ILE A 470 -19.17 -5.15 6.73
N ALA A 471 -18.63 -5.94 7.66
CA ALA A 471 -19.03 -5.84 9.06
C ALA A 471 -17.99 -6.37 10.04
N THR A 472 -18.17 -5.95 11.29
CA THR A 472 -17.46 -6.49 12.44
C THR A 472 -18.45 -6.62 13.60
N LEU A 473 -18.68 -7.85 14.06
CA LEU A 473 -19.68 -8.16 15.07
C LEU A 473 -19.02 -8.47 16.42
N ASN A 474 -19.53 -7.84 17.48
CA ASN A 474 -19.16 -8.20 18.85
C ASN A 474 -19.79 -9.55 19.24
N SER A 475 -19.26 -10.16 20.30
CA SER A 475 -19.95 -11.25 20.98
C SER A 475 -21.34 -10.82 21.45
N GLY A 476 -22.35 -11.66 21.23
CA GLY A 476 -23.75 -11.39 21.48
C GLY A 476 -24.47 -10.58 20.39
N ALA A 477 -23.77 -10.14 19.34
CA ALA A 477 -24.38 -9.31 18.29
C ALA A 477 -25.15 -10.15 17.26
N PHE A 478 -26.15 -9.50 16.66
CA PHE A 478 -26.91 -9.98 15.51
C PHE A 478 -26.77 -9.00 14.36
N ALA A 479 -26.62 -9.51 13.14
CA ALA A 479 -26.67 -8.71 11.93
C ALA A 479 -27.42 -9.45 10.83
N SER A 480 -28.11 -8.68 9.98
CA SER A 480 -28.83 -9.19 8.82
C SER A 480 -28.45 -8.40 7.58
N TRP A 481 -28.30 -9.12 6.47
CA TRP A 481 -28.04 -8.59 5.14
C TRP A 481 -29.14 -9.04 4.19
N PRO A 482 -30.18 -8.21 3.99
CA PRO A 482 -31.28 -8.52 3.07
C PRO A 482 -30.82 -8.83 1.65
N ASN A 483 -29.79 -8.15 1.15
CA ASN A 483 -29.23 -8.38 -0.18
C ASN A 483 -28.65 -9.79 -0.35
N TYR A 484 -28.25 -10.44 0.74
CA TYR A 484 -27.76 -11.82 0.75
C TYR A 484 -28.80 -12.82 1.26
N LYS A 485 -29.96 -12.33 1.70
CA LYS A 485 -30.95 -13.08 2.49
C LYS A 485 -30.32 -13.88 3.63
N LEU A 486 -29.38 -13.24 4.35
CA LEU A 486 -28.54 -13.89 5.36
C LEU A 486 -28.65 -13.16 6.69
N SER A 487 -28.73 -13.93 7.77
CA SER A 487 -28.57 -13.44 9.14
C SER A 487 -27.43 -14.17 9.85
N ILE A 488 -26.63 -13.43 10.61
CA ILE A 488 -25.48 -13.94 11.36
C ILE A 488 -25.63 -13.54 12.83
N PHE A 489 -25.49 -14.52 13.71
CA PHE A 489 -25.48 -14.35 15.16
C PHE A 489 -24.08 -14.67 15.67
N ALA A 490 -23.38 -13.66 16.19
CA ALA A 490 -22.14 -13.81 16.91
C ALA A 490 -22.46 -14.14 18.37
N GLY A 491 -22.28 -15.38 18.79
CA GLY A 491 -22.54 -15.85 20.15
C GLY A 491 -21.44 -15.50 21.14
N ALA A 492 -21.38 -16.26 22.23
CA ALA A 492 -20.34 -16.14 23.25
C ALA A 492 -18.97 -16.55 22.69
N LEU A 493 -17.93 -15.89 23.19
CA LEU A 493 -16.56 -16.40 23.11
C LEU A 493 -16.42 -17.62 24.03
N ILE A 494 -15.82 -18.68 23.52
CA ILE A 494 -15.58 -19.94 24.22
C ILE A 494 -14.09 -20.32 24.12
N ASP A 495 -13.70 -21.41 24.78
CA ASP A 495 -12.33 -21.94 24.78
C ASP A 495 -11.28 -20.88 25.15
N SER A 496 -11.45 -20.23 26.30
CA SER A 496 -10.57 -19.14 26.75
C SER A 496 -10.51 -17.94 25.78
N ASN A 497 -11.61 -17.64 25.10
CA ASN A 497 -11.73 -16.61 24.06
C ASN A 497 -10.93 -16.89 22.79
N THR A 498 -10.72 -18.16 22.47
CA THR A 498 -10.02 -18.57 21.23
C THR A 498 -10.97 -19.04 20.14
N SER A 499 -12.24 -19.27 20.49
CA SER A 499 -13.31 -19.66 19.57
C SER A 499 -14.58 -18.85 19.86
N MET A 500 -15.52 -18.82 18.91
CA MET A 500 -16.82 -18.16 19.06
C MET A 500 -17.93 -19.08 18.57
N ALA A 501 -19.02 -19.19 19.34
CA ALA A 501 -20.24 -19.81 18.84
C ALA A 501 -20.86 -18.90 17.78
N VAL A 502 -21.07 -19.38 16.56
CA VAL A 502 -21.65 -18.61 15.46
C VAL A 502 -22.90 -19.34 15.00
N ARG A 503 -23.99 -18.62 14.73
CA ARG A 503 -25.17 -19.20 14.08
C ARG A 503 -25.48 -18.44 12.81
N LEU A 504 -25.76 -19.17 11.74
CA LEU A 504 -26.07 -18.64 10.42
C LEU A 504 -27.47 -19.07 10.02
N CYS A 505 -28.24 -18.17 9.43
CA CYS A 505 -29.54 -18.52 8.87
C CYS A 505 -29.77 -17.80 7.54
N ARG A 506 -30.08 -18.59 6.51
CA ARG A 506 -30.58 -18.11 5.22
C ARG A 506 -32.08 -17.90 5.34
N PHE A 507 -32.61 -16.74 4.99
CA PHE A 507 -34.05 -16.50 4.94
C PHE A 507 -34.56 -16.38 3.49
N GLU A 508 -35.87 -16.38 3.30
CA GLU A 508 -36.50 -16.23 1.97
C GLU A 508 -37.06 -14.83 1.77
N PHE A 509 -37.74 -14.32 2.80
CA PHE A 509 -38.47 -13.07 2.75
C PHE A 509 -37.92 -12.04 3.73
N SER A 510 -37.65 -12.46 4.98
CA SER A 510 -37.15 -11.53 5.99
C SER A 510 -36.36 -12.21 7.10
N ALA A 511 -35.54 -11.42 7.80
CA ALA A 511 -34.71 -11.90 8.90
C ALA A 511 -35.50 -12.47 10.09
N SER A 512 -36.81 -12.19 10.22
CA SER A 512 -37.65 -12.76 11.29
C SER A 512 -37.84 -14.26 11.12
N GLU A 513 -37.68 -14.81 9.92
CA GLU A 513 -37.68 -16.26 9.68
C GLU A 513 -36.48 -16.96 10.34
N CYS A 514 -35.47 -16.18 10.77
CA CYS A 514 -34.30 -16.64 11.49
C CYS A 514 -34.39 -16.42 13.01
N ALA A 515 -35.52 -15.91 13.52
CA ALA A 515 -35.73 -15.77 14.95
C ALA A 515 -35.90 -17.16 15.56
N ALA A 516 -34.89 -17.64 16.28
CA ALA A 516 -35.04 -18.85 17.08
C ALA A 516 -35.84 -18.54 18.35
N ASP A 517 -36.74 -19.43 18.72
CA ASP A 517 -37.42 -19.42 20.01
C ASP A 517 -36.38 -19.30 21.13
N GLY A 518 -36.40 -18.18 21.86
CA GLY A 518 -35.52 -17.93 23.00
C GLY A 518 -34.25 -17.11 22.73
N ILE A 519 -33.96 -16.71 21.48
CA ILE A 519 -33.07 -15.54 21.28
C ILE A 519 -33.98 -14.32 21.39
N PRO A 520 -33.84 -13.45 22.42
CA PRO A 520 -34.63 -12.23 22.48
C PRO A 520 -34.46 -11.51 21.13
N PRO A 521 -35.55 -11.04 20.50
CA PRO A 521 -35.46 -10.36 19.22
C PRO A 521 -34.37 -9.29 19.37
N PRO A 522 -33.46 -9.16 18.37
CA PRO A 522 -32.43 -8.13 18.43
C PRO A 522 -33.12 -6.84 18.84
N PRO A 523 -32.64 -6.13 19.88
CA PRO A 523 -33.33 -4.94 20.37
C PRO A 523 -33.58 -4.10 19.14
N THR A 524 -34.86 -3.95 18.77
CA THR A 524 -35.25 -3.36 17.50
C THR A 524 -34.46 -2.09 17.42
N ALA A 525 -33.51 -2.00 16.48
CA ALA A 525 -32.75 -0.79 16.29
C ALA A 525 -33.81 0.22 15.92
N SER A 526 -34.26 0.96 16.93
CA SER A 526 -35.42 1.82 16.82
C SER A 526 -34.97 2.87 15.83
N LEU A 527 -35.40 2.73 14.58
CA LEU A 527 -35.13 3.66 13.48
C LEU A 527 -35.76 5.04 13.75
N LEU A 528 -36.23 5.27 14.97
CA LEU A 528 -36.59 6.55 15.54
C LEU A 528 -35.69 6.82 16.76
N SER A 529 -34.42 7.13 16.50
CA SER A 529 -33.88 8.32 17.14
C SER A 529 -34.68 9.52 16.61
N ARG A 530 -35.91 9.69 17.11
CA ARG A 530 -36.38 11.06 17.35
C ARG A 530 -35.29 11.64 18.23
N SER A 531 -34.47 12.51 17.65
CA SER A 531 -33.63 13.40 18.43
C SER A 531 -34.50 13.86 19.61
N PRO A 532 -34.07 13.70 20.87
CA PRO A 532 -34.79 14.31 21.98
C PRO A 532 -35.07 15.76 21.58
N PRO A 533 -36.29 16.29 21.79
CA PRO A 533 -36.61 17.66 21.42
C PRO A 533 -35.47 18.53 21.92
N SER A 534 -34.86 19.27 20.98
CA SER A 534 -33.73 20.13 21.30
C SER A 534 -34.07 20.87 22.59
N PRO A 535 -33.25 20.75 23.65
CA PRO A 535 -33.51 21.50 24.87
C PRO A 535 -33.74 22.96 24.49
N PRO A 536 -34.72 23.65 25.09
CA PRO A 536 -35.02 25.04 24.76
C PRO A 536 -33.71 25.81 24.71
N ARG A 537 -33.51 26.50 23.59
CA ARG A 537 -32.27 27.21 23.29
C ARG A 537 -31.94 28.05 24.52
N PRO A 538 -30.80 27.80 25.20
CA PRO A 538 -30.44 28.61 26.34
C PRO A 538 -30.43 30.09 25.90
N PRO A 539 -30.90 31.02 26.74
CA PRO A 539 -30.86 32.43 26.41
C PRO A 539 -29.44 32.79 25.95
N PRO A 540 -29.30 33.63 24.92
CA PRO A 540 -28.00 34.01 24.41
C PRO A 540 -27.12 34.44 25.59
N PRO A 541 -25.89 33.90 25.69
CA PRO A 541 -25.02 34.23 26.81
C PRO A 541 -24.88 35.75 26.86
N ARG A 542 -25.17 36.34 28.03
CA ARG A 542 -24.89 37.75 28.28
C ARG A 542 -23.45 38.00 27.89
N LYS A 543 -23.21 39.06 27.12
CA LYS A 543 -21.86 39.52 26.76
C LYS A 543 -21.02 39.49 28.05
N PRO A 544 -19.89 38.75 28.07
CA PRO A 544 -19.01 38.78 29.22
C PRO A 544 -18.62 40.25 29.48
N PRO A 545 -18.61 40.70 30.74
CA PRO A 545 -17.98 41.97 31.06
C PRO A 545 -16.56 41.96 30.48
N SER A 546 -16.17 43.08 29.88
CA SER A 546 -14.83 43.30 29.34
C SER A 546 -13.80 42.86 30.37
N ALA A 547 -12.91 41.95 29.96
CA ALA A 547 -11.85 41.47 30.83
C ALA A 547 -11.01 42.65 31.34
N PRO A 548 -10.68 42.69 32.65
CA PRO A 548 -9.73 43.67 33.18
C PRO A 548 -8.43 43.60 32.39
N ARG A 549 -7.89 44.78 32.05
CA ARG A 549 -6.62 44.92 31.34
C ARG A 549 -5.54 44.18 32.13
N ALA A 550 -4.83 43.25 31.47
CA ALA A 550 -3.75 42.50 32.11
C ALA A 550 -2.67 43.47 32.62
N PRO A 551 -2.12 43.25 33.83
CA PRO A 551 -0.99 44.03 34.31
C PRO A 551 0.22 43.83 33.38
N PRO A 552 1.08 44.86 33.22
CA PRO A 552 2.28 44.74 32.40
C PRO A 552 3.19 43.63 32.96
N PRO A 553 3.84 42.85 32.08
CA PRO A 553 4.72 41.78 32.51
C PRO A 553 5.90 42.34 33.34
N PRO A 554 6.36 41.62 34.38
CA PRO A 554 7.52 42.01 35.15
C PRO A 554 8.77 42.09 34.26
N ARG A 555 9.58 43.13 34.46
CA ARG A 555 10.84 43.30 33.74
C ARG A 555 11.76 42.10 34.01
N LEU A 556 12.17 41.43 32.94
CA LEU A 556 13.17 40.37 33.01
C LEU A 556 14.51 40.92 33.53
N PRO A 557 15.24 40.18 34.38
CA PRO A 557 16.60 40.53 34.78
C PRO A 557 17.52 40.64 33.56
N ARG A 558 18.38 41.67 33.53
CA ARG A 558 19.40 41.84 32.49
C ARG A 558 20.31 40.60 32.47
N LEU A 559 20.42 39.97 31.30
CA LEU A 559 21.41 38.93 31.06
C LEU A 559 22.83 39.51 31.21
N PRO A 560 23.77 38.75 31.83
CA PRO A 560 25.17 39.14 31.88
C PRO A 560 25.78 39.22 30.47
N PRO A 561 26.79 40.07 30.27
CA PRO A 561 27.45 40.23 28.97
C PRO A 561 28.08 38.91 28.50
N ARG A 562 27.87 38.60 27.22
CA ARG A 562 28.45 37.43 26.55
C ARG A 562 29.99 37.50 26.62
N PRO A 563 30.69 36.39 26.95
CA PRO A 563 32.14 36.31 26.83
C PRO A 563 32.58 36.57 25.38
N ARG A 564 33.66 37.34 25.22
CA ARG A 564 34.27 37.60 23.90
C ARG A 564 34.81 36.30 23.32
N SER A 565 34.50 36.05 22.06
CA SER A 565 35.07 34.94 21.28
C SER A 565 36.59 35.06 21.21
N PRO A 566 37.35 33.96 21.32
CA PRO A 566 38.80 33.97 21.12
C PRO A 566 39.16 34.30 19.66
N PRO A 567 40.31 34.96 19.41
CA PRO A 567 40.76 35.30 18.07
C PRO A 567 41.13 34.06 17.26
N SER A 568 40.79 34.08 15.98
CA SER A 568 41.14 33.05 15.00
C SER A 568 42.66 32.93 14.83
N PRO A 569 43.22 31.72 14.69
CA PRO A 569 44.65 31.54 14.46
C PRO A 569 45.07 32.05 13.06
N PRO A 570 46.30 32.58 12.92
CA PRO A 570 46.80 33.08 11.64
C PRO A 570 47.13 31.95 10.67
N TRP A 571 46.79 32.17 9.40
CA TRP A 571 47.07 31.30 8.27
C TRP A 571 48.59 31.17 8.03
N THR A 572 49.14 29.98 8.22
CA THR A 572 50.48 29.65 7.75
C THR A 572 50.43 29.24 6.27
N MET A 573 51.04 30.04 5.39
CA MET A 573 51.37 29.61 4.03
C MET A 573 52.40 28.46 4.10
N ARG A 574 52.09 27.34 3.45
CA ARG A 574 53.09 26.32 3.12
C ARG A 574 53.87 26.75 1.89
N LYS A 575 55.19 26.64 1.96
CA LYS A 575 56.07 26.50 0.80
C LYS A 575 55.97 25.08 0.26
#